data_AF-A0A2N9EIV9-F1
#
_entry.id   AF-A0A2N9EIV9-F1
#
_cell.length_a   1.000
_cell.length_b   1.000
_cell.length_c   1.000
_cell.angle_alpha   90.00
_cell.angle_beta   90.00
_cell.angle_gamma   90.00
#
_symmetry.space_group_name_H-M   'P 1'
#
loop_
_entity.id
_entity.type
_entity.pdbx_description
1 polymer ?
#
loop_
_entity_poly.entity_id
_entity_poly.type
_entity_poly.pdbx_seq_one_letter_code
_entity_poly.pdbx_strand_id
1 'polypeptide(L)'
;MMAFSMQVVLAANDLPSINDVTYPELIEIISKLKDEHGQLMGVDTSNLLISNSGNDLPVIDLSRVSEELAYLASDADLVVLEGMVGSYQLRKLVELKSIL
;
A
#
# COMPACT_ATOMS: atom_id res chain seq x y z
N MET A 1 2.04 11.99 -6.75
CA MET A 1 3.33 12.64 -7.08
C MET A 1 4.21 12.51 -5.86
N MET A 2 5.21 11.64 -5.88
CA MET A 2 6.09 11.47 -4.71
C MET A 2 6.96 12.72 -4.55
N ALA A 3 6.88 13.37 -3.40
CA ALA A 3 7.87 14.38 -3.02
C ALA A 3 9.19 13.68 -2.65
N PHE A 4 10.32 14.35 -2.86
CA PHE A 4 11.67 13.78 -2.94
C PHE A 4 12.24 13.19 -1.62
N SER A 5 11.42 13.02 -0.58
CA SER A 5 11.84 12.73 0.81
C SER A 5 10.77 11.96 1.61
N MET A 6 9.95 11.16 0.94
CA MET A 6 8.67 10.68 1.47
C MET A 6 8.53 9.15 1.27
N GLN A 7 8.50 8.35 2.34
CA GLN A 7 8.51 6.87 2.26
C GLN A 7 7.09 6.28 2.15
N VAL A 8 6.84 5.55 1.07
CA VAL A 8 5.54 4.95 0.72
C VAL A 8 5.50 3.49 1.19
N VAL A 9 4.40 3.07 1.81
CA VAL A 9 4.15 1.67 2.19
C VAL A 9 2.79 1.26 1.64
N LEU A 10 2.77 0.70 0.43
CA LEU A 10 1.53 0.23 -0.19
C LEU A 10 1.09 -1.10 0.43
N ALA A 11 0.05 -1.05 1.26
CA ALA A 11 -0.61 -2.22 1.81
C ALA A 11 -1.64 -2.81 0.84
N ALA A 12 -1.60 -4.12 0.61
CA ALA A 12 -2.54 -4.87 -0.23
C ALA A 12 -3.10 -6.12 0.48
N ASN A 13 -4.16 -6.73 -0.04
CA ASN A 13 -4.80 -7.90 0.59
C ASN A 13 -3.90 -9.15 0.53
N ASP A 14 -4.03 -10.05 1.51
CA ASP A 14 -3.36 -11.36 1.52
C ASP A 14 -4.00 -12.30 0.50
N LEU A 15 -5.34 -12.34 0.49
CA LEU A 15 -6.16 -13.20 -0.36
C LEU A 15 -7.11 -12.37 -1.26
N PRO A 16 -7.52 -12.88 -2.45
CA PRO A 16 -8.37 -12.14 -3.36
C PRO A 16 -9.74 -11.80 -2.76
N SER A 17 -10.14 -10.53 -2.84
CA SER A 17 -11.45 -10.07 -2.35
C SER A 17 -12.15 -9.18 -3.37
N ILE A 18 -13.23 -9.69 -3.97
CA ILE A 18 -14.00 -9.10 -5.07
C ILE A 18 -13.14 -8.73 -6.30
N ASN A 19 -12.48 -7.58 -6.24
CA ASN A 19 -11.67 -6.97 -7.30
C ASN A 19 -10.45 -6.22 -6.75
N ASP A 20 -10.17 -6.36 -5.45
CA ASP A 20 -9.09 -5.66 -4.76
C ASP A 20 -7.77 -6.40 -5.01
N VAL A 21 -6.71 -5.64 -5.28
CA VAL A 21 -5.39 -6.19 -5.65
C VAL A 21 -4.75 -6.87 -4.43
N THR A 22 -4.27 -8.10 -4.62
CA THR A 22 -3.50 -8.82 -3.58
C THR A 22 -2.03 -8.41 -3.55
N TYR A 23 -1.35 -8.69 -2.44
CA TYR A 23 0.06 -8.41 -2.25
C TYR A 23 0.98 -9.03 -3.33
N PRO A 24 0.81 -10.31 -3.74
CA PRO A 24 1.56 -10.88 -4.86
C PRO A 24 1.29 -10.18 -6.20
N GLU A 25 0.04 -9.85 -6.50
CA GLU A 25 -0.34 -9.15 -7.74
C GLU A 25 0.22 -7.72 -7.76
N LEU A 26 0.22 -7.00 -6.62
CA LEU A 26 0.78 -5.66 -6.53
C LEU A 26 2.31 -5.67 -6.76
N ILE A 27 3.02 -6.67 -6.24
CA ILE A 27 4.44 -6.89 -6.55
C ILE A 27 4.63 -7.12 -8.05
N GLU A 28 3.82 -7.98 -8.68
CA GLU A 28 3.93 -8.26 -10.11
C GLU A 28 3.61 -7.02 -10.98
N ILE A 29 2.59 -6.24 -10.62
CA ILE A 29 2.21 -4.99 -11.29
C ILE A 29 3.33 -3.96 -11.18
N ILE A 30 3.85 -3.70 -9.98
CA ILE A 30 4.93 -2.73 -9.77
C ILE A 30 6.21 -3.19 -10.48
N SER A 31 6.52 -4.49 -10.46
CA SER A 31 7.66 -5.06 -11.19
C SER A 31 7.55 -4.84 -12.71
N LYS A 32 6.35 -5.01 -13.30
CA LYS A 32 6.09 -4.77 -14.73
C LYS A 32 6.06 -3.29 -15.14
N LEU A 33 5.78 -2.39 -14.21
CA LEU A 33 5.69 -0.95 -14.47
C LEU A 33 7.03 -0.21 -14.27
N LYS A 34 7.98 -0.77 -13.51
CA LYS A 34 9.32 -0.20 -13.36
C LYS A 34 10.11 -0.29 -14.67
N ASP A 35 10.82 0.78 -15.00
CA ASP A 35 11.77 0.82 -16.11
C ASP A 35 13.14 0.19 -15.76
N GLU A 36 14.08 0.24 -16.71
CA GLU A 36 15.44 -0.29 -16.55
C GLU A 36 16.30 0.43 -15.49
N HIS A 37 15.82 1.57 -14.96
CA HIS A 37 16.43 2.30 -13.85
C HIS A 37 15.67 2.07 -12.53
N GLY A 38 14.65 1.20 -12.53
CA GLY A 38 13.79 0.95 -11.39
C GLY A 38 12.78 2.06 -11.10
N GLN A 39 12.57 2.99 -12.03
CA GLN A 39 11.70 4.14 -11.85
C GLN A 39 10.29 3.87 -12.37
N LEU A 40 9.29 4.56 -11.83
CA LEU A 40 7.92 4.57 -12.34
C LEU A 40 7.68 5.91 -13.04
N MET A 41 7.65 5.92 -14.37
CA MET A 41 7.46 7.14 -15.18
C MET A 41 8.46 8.27 -14.84
N GLY A 42 9.73 7.91 -14.59
CA GLY A 42 10.77 8.86 -14.19
C GLY A 42 10.79 9.25 -12.69
N VAL A 43 9.99 8.57 -11.86
CA VAL A 43 9.99 8.73 -10.39
C VAL A 43 10.74 7.57 -9.76
N ASP A 44 11.78 7.87 -8.97
CA ASP A 44 12.52 6.85 -8.21
C ASP A 44 11.60 6.11 -7.21
N THR A 45 11.80 4.80 -7.11
CA THR A 45 11.03 3.89 -6.24
C THR A 45 11.85 3.31 -5.10
N SER A 46 13.07 3.81 -4.85
CA SER A 46 13.89 3.44 -3.68
C SER A 46 13.13 3.56 -2.35
N ASN A 47 12.24 4.54 -2.25
CA ASN A 47 11.38 4.83 -1.10
C ASN A 47 9.98 4.18 -1.16
N LEU A 48 9.74 3.26 -2.12
CA LEU A 48 8.46 2.55 -2.29
C LEU A 48 8.56 1.12 -1.74
N LEU A 49 7.93 0.90 -0.59
CA LEU A 49 7.73 -0.41 0.00
C LEU A 49 6.33 -0.94 -0.36
N ILE A 50 6.20 -2.27 -0.45
CA ILE A 50 4.95 -2.99 -0.63
C ILE A 50 4.83 -3.96 0.54
N SER A 51 3.65 -4.06 1.16
CA SER A 51 3.43 -4.87 2.36
C SER A 51 2.12 -5.64 2.28
N ASN A 52 2.11 -6.84 2.86
CA ASN A 52 0.91 -7.64 3.00
C ASN A 52 0.10 -7.14 4.20
N SER A 53 -1.16 -6.75 4.01
CA SER A 53 -2.02 -6.27 5.09
C SER A 53 -2.52 -7.37 6.04
N GLY A 54 -2.47 -8.64 5.64
CA GLY A 54 -3.06 -9.76 6.36
C GLY A 54 -4.59 -9.85 6.26
N ASN A 55 -5.20 -9.16 5.29
CA ASN A 55 -6.64 -9.05 5.10
C ASN A 55 -7.15 -9.81 3.87
N ASP A 56 -8.31 -10.47 3.99
CA ASP A 56 -8.97 -11.26 2.95
C ASP A 56 -10.39 -10.72 2.59
N LEU A 57 -10.82 -9.64 3.23
CA LEU A 57 -12.16 -9.05 3.09
C LEU A 57 -12.17 -7.80 2.19
N PRO A 58 -13.31 -7.43 1.57
CA PRO A 58 -13.45 -6.22 0.75
C PRO A 58 -13.65 -4.95 1.60
N VAL A 59 -13.19 -5.02 2.86
CA VAL A 59 -13.26 -4.06 3.96
C VAL A 59 -12.09 -4.34 4.90
N ILE A 60 -11.51 -3.35 5.57
CA ILE A 60 -10.37 -3.54 6.49
C ILE A 60 -10.73 -3.31 7.97
N ASP A 61 -10.31 -4.22 8.85
CA ASP A 61 -10.27 -4.00 10.31
C ASP A 61 -8.89 -3.43 10.72
N LEU A 62 -8.86 -2.15 11.10
CA LEU A 62 -7.61 -1.49 11.51
C LEU A 62 -7.05 -2.00 12.84
N SER A 63 -7.83 -2.74 13.63
CA SER A 63 -7.34 -3.40 14.85
C SER A 63 -6.68 -4.76 14.58
N ARG A 64 -6.75 -5.27 13.33
CA ARG A 64 -6.28 -6.60 12.92
C ARG A 64 -5.59 -6.55 11.56
N VAL A 65 -4.36 -6.02 11.55
CA VAL A 65 -3.44 -6.06 10.41
C VAL A 65 -2.28 -7.02 10.67
N SER A 66 -1.50 -7.35 9.64
CA SER A 66 -0.25 -8.11 9.77
C SER A 66 0.78 -7.40 10.66
N GLU A 67 1.69 -8.18 11.25
CA GLU A 67 2.82 -7.65 12.03
C GLU A 67 3.77 -6.81 11.16
N GLU A 68 3.94 -7.17 9.88
CA GLU A 68 4.74 -6.42 8.91
C GLU A 68 4.16 -5.01 8.68
N LEU A 69 2.85 -4.92 8.38
CA LEU A 69 2.19 -3.64 8.15
C LEU A 69 2.15 -2.80 9.44
N ALA A 70 1.91 -3.43 10.60
CA ALA A 70 1.96 -2.76 11.89
C ALA A 70 3.34 -2.17 12.19
N TYR A 71 4.42 -2.90 11.88
CA TYR A 71 5.79 -2.43 12.03
C TYR A 71 6.11 -1.28 11.06
N LEU A 72 5.86 -1.47 9.76
CA LEU A 72 6.16 -0.48 8.72
C LEU A 72 5.36 0.82 8.86
N ALA A 73 4.15 0.76 9.45
CA ALA A 73 3.31 1.93 9.70
C ALA A 73 3.40 2.48 11.15
N SER A 74 4.26 1.93 12.01
CA SER A 74 4.30 2.31 13.45
C SER A 74 4.64 3.78 13.71
N ASP A 75 5.41 4.38 12.80
CA ASP A 75 5.84 5.78 12.73
C ASP A 75 5.26 6.50 11.49
N ALA A 76 4.02 6.19 11.08
CA ALA A 76 3.36 6.83 9.93
C ALA A 76 2.61 8.14 10.29
N ASP A 77 3.05 9.26 9.72
CA ASP A 77 2.43 10.58 9.89
C ASP A 77 1.13 10.78 9.09
N LEU A 78 0.97 10.05 7.98
CA LEU A 78 -0.22 10.07 7.14
C LEU A 78 -0.70 8.65 6.87
N VAL A 79 -2.02 8.45 6.95
CA VAL A 79 -2.70 7.22 6.56
C VAL A 79 -3.85 7.55 5.61
N VAL A 80 -3.60 7.38 4.32
CA VAL A 80 -4.63 7.27 3.28
C VAL A 80 -5.37 5.94 3.42
N LEU A 81 -6.63 5.92 3.00
CA LEU A 81 -7.49 4.73 2.89
C LEU A 81 -8.27 4.86 1.57
N GLU A 82 -7.85 4.14 0.53
CA GLU A 82 -8.47 4.19 -0.81
C GLU A 82 -9.70 3.28 -0.94
N GLY A 83 -10.72 3.74 -1.67
CA GLY A 83 -11.83 2.93 -2.17
C GLY A 83 -13.23 3.52 -1.94
N MET A 84 -14.22 2.96 -2.65
CA MET A 84 -15.62 3.41 -2.59
C MET A 84 -16.43 2.77 -1.46
N VAL A 85 -17.25 3.57 -0.80
CA VAL A 85 -18.21 3.15 0.23
C VAL A 85 -19.63 3.08 -0.35
N GLY A 86 -20.26 1.91 -0.27
CA GLY A 86 -21.72 1.75 -0.37
C GLY A 86 -22.31 1.63 1.03
N SER A 87 -22.99 2.68 1.51
CA SER A 87 -23.53 2.89 2.88
C SER A 87 -22.57 2.75 4.07
N TYR A 88 -21.73 1.71 4.15
CA TYR A 88 -20.72 1.54 5.22
C TYR A 88 -19.44 0.83 4.74
N GLN A 89 -18.34 1.08 5.48
CA GLN A 89 -17.01 0.45 5.44
C GLN A 89 -16.03 0.84 4.31
N LEU A 90 -14.75 0.85 4.70
CA LEU A 90 -13.59 1.33 3.95
C LEU A 90 -12.83 0.16 3.30
N ARG A 91 -12.36 0.33 2.06
CA ARG A 91 -11.25 -0.45 1.50
C ARG A 91 -9.91 0.22 1.84
N LYS A 92 -8.79 -0.37 1.38
CA LYS A 92 -7.45 0.11 1.76
C LYS A 92 -6.42 0.04 0.62
N LEU A 93 -5.82 1.20 0.40
CA LEU A 93 -4.41 1.38 0.05
C LEU A 93 -3.84 2.32 1.12
N VAL A 94 -2.60 2.10 1.58
CA VAL A 94 -1.92 2.94 2.60
C VAL A 94 -0.81 3.78 1.95
N GLU A 95 -0.65 5.01 2.44
CA GLU A 95 0.26 6.10 2.01
C GLU A 95 0.22 7.12 3.20
N LEU A 96 1.27 7.73 3.79
CA LEU A 96 2.70 7.98 3.48
C LEU A 96 3.45 8.35 4.81
N LYS A 97 4.78 8.17 4.91
CA LYS A 97 5.63 8.72 6.01
C LYS A 97 6.26 10.07 5.67
N SER A 98 6.46 10.94 6.67
CA SER A 98 6.90 12.33 6.51
C SER A 98 8.35 12.61 6.95
N ILE A 99 9.10 13.25 6.04
CA ILE A 99 10.08 14.34 6.28
C ILE A 99 10.90 14.29 7.59
N LEU A 100 12.15 13.82 7.48
CA LEU A 100 13.35 14.59 7.88
C LEU A 100 14.42 14.48 6.79
#